data_AF-A0A6J7LD33-F1
#
_entry.id   AF-A0A6J7LD33-F1
#
_cell.length_a   1.000
_cell.length_b   1.000
_cell.length_c   1.000
_cell.angle_alpha   90.00
_cell.angle_beta   90.00
_cell.angle_gamma   90.00
#
_symmetry.space_group_name_H-M   'P 1'
#
loop_
_entity.id
_entity.type
_entity.pdbx_description
1 polymer ?
#
loop_
_entity_poly.entity_id
_entity_poly.type
_entity_poly.pdbx_seq_one_letter_code
_entity_poly.pdbx_strand_id
1 'polypeptide(L)' 'MASKFVSGLYPIYLTTQEVLDKTNAWLDGAGKDGQAGLRRLVIEAKDSLERSLKVQQKD' A
#
# COMPACT_ATOMS: atom_id res chain seq x y z
N MET A 1 3.48 17.93 -1.58
CA MET A 1 4.00 17.41 -0.30
C MET A 1 3.58 15.96 0.00
N ALA A 2 2.38 15.49 -0.40
CA ALA A 2 1.92 14.11 -0.21
C ALA A 2 2.81 13.03 -0.87
N SER A 3 3.37 13.30 -2.06
CA SER A 3 4.22 12.35 -2.78
C SER A 3 5.45 11.88 -1.99
N LYS A 4 6.04 12.73 -1.12
CA LYS A 4 7.19 12.32 -0.28
C LYS A 4 6.82 11.27 0.76
N PHE A 5 5.60 11.29 1.29
CA PHE A 5 5.14 10.29 2.26
C PHE A 5 4.91 8.94 1.58
N VAL A 6 4.36 8.93 0.37
CA VAL A 6 4.06 7.71 -0.38
C VAL A 6 5.34 7.01 -0.86
N SER A 7 6.35 7.76 -1.32
CA SER A 7 7.63 7.17 -1.72
C SER A 7 8.41 6.51 -0.57
N GLY A 8 8.20 6.95 0.68
CA GLY A 8 8.82 6.34 1.86
C GLY A 8 8.06 5.11 2.39
N LEU A 9 6.74 5.03 2.15
CA LEU A 9 5.89 3.91 2.58
C LEU A 9 5.98 2.71 1.64
N TYR A 10 6.36 2.92 0.37
CA TYR A 10 6.55 1.87 -0.62
C TYR A 10 7.99 1.87 -1.17
N PRO A 11 9.01 1.54 -0.37
CA PRO A 11 10.29 1.15 -0.95
C PRO A 11 10.02 -0.03 -1.88
N ILE A 12 10.52 0.05 -3.11
CA ILE A 12 10.30 -0.83 -4.27
C ILE A 12 10.63 -2.34 -4.02
N TYR A 13 10.90 -2.74 -2.78
CA TYR A 13 11.37 -4.08 -2.41
C TYR A 13 10.57 -4.78 -1.31
N LEU A 14 9.47 -4.20 -0.80
CA LEU A 14 8.63 -4.80 0.25
C LEU A 14 7.34 -5.40 -0.33
N THR A 15 7.47 -6.36 -1.24
CA THR A 15 6.36 -7.14 -1.80
C THR A 15 6.06 -8.38 -0.98
N THR A 16 5.80 -8.22 0.32
CA THR A 16 5.42 -9.33 1.21
C THR A 16 3.96 -9.23 1.61
N GLN A 17 3.36 -10.37 1.99
CA GLN A 17 1.99 -10.41 2.53
C GLN A 17 1.84 -9.53 3.77
N GLU A 18 2.85 -9.46 4.64
CA GLU A 18 2.85 -8.63 5.85
C GLU A 18 2.63 -7.13 5.53
N VAL A 19 3.18 -6.64 4.42
CA VAL A 19 3.04 -5.23 4.01
C VAL A 19 1.63 -4.96 3.50
N LEU A 20 1.04 -5.93 2.79
CA LEU A 20 -0.35 -5.87 2.35
C LEU A 20 -1.30 -5.84 3.54
N ASP A 21 -1.06 -6.69 4.54
CA ASP A 21 -1.87 -6.77 5.75
C ASP A 21 -1.80 -5.46 6.56
N LYS A 22 -0.60 -4.90 6.74
CA LYS A 22 -0.41 -3.60 7.40
C LYS A 22 -1.09 -2.46 6.63
N THR A 23 -1.06 -2.51 5.29
CA THR A 23 -1.72 -1.50 4.44
C THR A 23 -3.24 -1.56 4.61
N ASN A 24 -3.82 -2.76 4.60
CA ASN A 24 -5.26 -2.96 4.85
C ASN A 24 -5.64 -2.50 6.25
N ALA A 25 -4.87 -2.89 7.28
CA ALA A 25 -5.11 -2.47 8.66
C ALA A 25 -5.07 -0.94 8.82
N TRP A 26 -4.18 -0.25 8.11
CA TRP A 26 -4.16 1.21 8.11
C TRP A 26 -5.39 1.80 7.40
N LEU A 27 -5.76 1.28 6.22
CA LEU A 27 -6.92 1.76 5.44
C LEU A 27 -8.25 1.61 6.17
N ASP A 28 -8.39 0.56 6.98
CA ASP A 28 -9.58 0.25 7.78
C ASP A 28 -9.54 0.90 9.17
N GLY A 29 -8.34 1.21 9.66
CA GLY A 29 -8.10 1.83 10.96
C GLY A 29 -7.81 3.33 10.85
N ALA A 30 -6.56 3.71 11.15
CA ALA A 30 -6.15 5.10 11.28
C ALA A 30 -6.35 5.95 10.01
N GLY A 31 -6.31 5.33 8.84
CA GLY A 31 -6.47 5.98 7.54
C GLY A 31 -7.91 6.05 7.03
N LYS A 32 -8.89 5.48 7.75
CA LYS A 32 -10.29 5.40 7.28
C LYS A 32 -10.91 6.78 7.01
N ASP A 33 -10.63 7.75 7.89
CA ASP A 33 -11.08 9.14 7.81
C ASP A 33 -9.95 10.09 7.38
N GLY A 34 -8.86 9.52 6.85
CA GLY A 34 -7.70 10.29 6.37
C GLY A 34 -8.05 11.13 5.14
N GLN A 35 -7.18 12.10 4.83
CA GLN A 35 -7.35 12.96 3.65
C GLN A 35 -7.57 12.12 2.37
N ALA A 36 -8.64 12.41 1.62
CA ALA A 36 -9.04 11.62 0.46
C ALA A 36 -7.91 11.39 -0.57
N GLY A 37 -7.10 12.42 -0.83
CA GLY A 37 -5.96 12.33 -1.74
C GLY A 37 -4.88 11.36 -1.25
N LEU A 38 -4.58 11.35 0.05
CA LEU A 38 -3.62 10.41 0.63
C LEU A 38 -4.15 8.98 0.57
N ARG A 39 -5.42 8.79 0.95
CA ARG A 39 -6.06 7.47 0.97
C ARG A 39 -6.09 6.83 -0.42
N ARG A 40 -6.37 7.62 -1.46
CA ARG A 40 -6.32 7.18 -2.86
C ARG A 40 -4.92 6.65 -3.24
N LEU A 41 -3.86 7.37 -2.91
CA LEU A 41 -2.50 6.96 -3.24
C LEU A 41 -2.10 5.65 -2.55
N VAL A 42 -2.55 5.45 -1.30
CA VAL A 42 -2.32 4.20 -0.56
C VAL A 42 -3.05 3.02 -1.21
N ILE A 43 -4.29 3.24 -1.69
CA ILE A 43 -5.04 2.21 -2.42
C ILE A 43 -4.35 1.85 -3.75
N GLU A 44 -3.94 2.83 -4.54
CA GLU A 44 -3.25 2.59 -5.82
C GLU A 44 -1.95 1.77 -5.62
N ALA A 45 -1.21 2.06 -4.56
CA ALA A 45 0.00 1.31 -4.22
C ALA A 45 -0.30 -0.10 -3.68
N LYS A 46 -1.38 -0.27 -2.89
CA LYS A 46 -1.89 -1.58 -2.46
C LYS A 46 -2.22 -2.48 -3.67
N ASP A 47 -2.90 -1.94 -4.68
CA ASP A 47 -3.28 -2.70 -5.89
C ASP A 47 -2.05 -3.15 -6.70
N SER A 48 -0.98 -2.34 -6.70
CA SER A 48 0.30 -2.74 -7.28
C SER A 48 0.93 -3.90 -6.50
N LEU A 49 0.91 -3.84 -5.17
CA LEU A 49 1.44 -4.87 -4.28
C LEU A 49 0.71 -6.21 -4.43
N GLU A 50 -0.63 -6.21 -4.47
CA GLU A 50 -1.42 -7.42 -4.67
C GLU A 50 -1.10 -8.11 -6.00
N ARG A 51 -0.87 -7.32 -7.07
CA ARG A 51 -0.48 -7.87 -8.38
C ARG A 51 0.91 -8.51 -8.32
N SER A 52 1.89 -7.85 -7.70
CA SER A 52 3.23 -8.42 -7.55
C SER A 52 3.24 -9.73 -6.75
N LEU A 53 2.48 -9.80 -5.65
CA LEU A 53 2.35 -11.03 -4.84
C LEU A 53 1.71 -12.18 -5.63
N LYS A 54 0.67 -11.89 -6.44
CA LYS A 54 0.03 -12.90 -7.29
C LYS A 54 0.96 -13.46 -8.37
N VAL A 55 1.89 -12.64 -8.87
CA VAL A 55 2.92 -13.11 -9.82
C VAL A 55 3.92 -14.01 -9.10
N GLN A 56 4.45 -13.58 -7.95
CA GLN A 56 5.41 -14.37 -7.16
C GLN A 56 4.89 -15.75 -6.74
N GLN A 57 3.59 -15.90 -6.47
CA GLN A 57 3.00 -17.20 -6.11
C GLN A 57 2.84 -18.16 -7.29
N LYS A 58 2.90 -17.64 -8.53
CA LYS A 58 2.77 -18.43 -9.75
C LYS A 58 4.11 -18.86 -10.34
N ASP A 59 5.20 -18.20 -9.92
CA ASP A 59 6.58 -18.57 -10.22
C ASP A 59 7.07 -19.66 -9.25
#